data_AF-A0A016UCW4-F1
#
_entry.id   AF-A0A016UCW4-F1
#
_cell.length_a   1.000
_cell.length_b   1.000
_cell.length_c   1.000
_cell.angle_alpha   90.00
_cell.angle_beta   90.00
_cell.angle_gamma   90.00
#
_symmetry.space_group_name_H-M   'P 1'
#
loop_
_entity.id
_entity.type
_entity.pdbx_description
1 polymer ?
#
loop_
_entity_poly.entity_id
_entity_poly.type
_entity_poly.pdbx_seq_one_letter_code
_entity_poly.pdbx_strand_id
1 'polypeptide(L)'
;MTCNMEGQQPGYGERVKINVGGSTFETSLSTLTRLDGTVLSIMVADRWRGQGELFVDRDPTYFPMVLNYLRDGDNFIPPSDIDARENLRREAEFYNLSGLVKLCLPEVFHVGDKVQWKEDAIDSYWMSFVRFAGYRETTKWLECFGCGNEVERCVGAIIERDLDDGTVINYENWKPLKHHMPFMKGKITKLVFNTCCCVKWDNQWDTHLPKSALRLADPKWSSEKC
;
A
#
# COMPACT_ATOMS: atom_id res chain seq x y z
N MET A 1 -44.03 -13.19 40.06
CA MET A 1 -43.53 -12.24 39.05
C MET A 1 -42.02 -12.18 39.18
N THR A 2 -41.30 -12.89 38.34
CA THR A 2 -39.87 -12.67 38.10
C THR A 2 -39.66 -12.95 36.61
N CYS A 3 -39.63 -11.87 35.82
CA CYS A 3 -39.31 -11.96 34.41
C CYS A 3 -37.79 -12.07 34.29
N ASN A 4 -37.28 -13.24 33.90
CA ASN A 4 -35.89 -13.39 33.47
C ASN A 4 -35.75 -12.66 32.12
N MET A 5 -35.00 -11.56 32.11
CA MET A 5 -34.43 -10.98 30.90
C MET A 5 -33.03 -11.57 30.72
N GLU A 6 -32.92 -12.75 30.11
CA GLU A 6 -31.65 -13.23 29.59
C GLU A 6 -31.46 -12.64 28.19
N GLY A 7 -30.59 -11.64 28.10
CA GLY A 7 -30.12 -11.08 26.83
C GLY A 7 -29.36 -12.15 26.05
N GLN A 8 -29.94 -12.58 24.93
CA GLN A 8 -29.31 -13.52 24.02
C GLN A 8 -28.09 -12.85 23.40
N GLN A 9 -26.88 -13.31 23.75
CA GLN A 9 -25.67 -12.83 23.08
C GLN A 9 -25.71 -13.26 21.62
N PRO A 10 -25.55 -12.33 20.66
CA PRO A 10 -25.63 -12.66 19.25
C PRO A 10 -24.47 -13.57 18.82
N GLY A 11 -24.79 -14.55 17.98
CA GLY A 11 -23.84 -15.59 17.56
C GLY A 11 -22.80 -15.07 16.56
N TYR A 12 -21.59 -15.62 16.58
CA TYR A 12 -20.45 -15.19 15.75
C TYR A 12 -20.69 -15.27 14.21
N GLY A 13 -21.73 -15.99 13.78
CA GLY A 13 -22.16 -16.13 12.38
C GLY A 13 -23.40 -15.32 12.00
N GLU A 14 -23.88 -14.43 12.87
CA GLU A 14 -25.08 -13.63 12.61
C GLU A 14 -24.82 -12.58 11.53
N ARG A 15 -25.74 -12.50 10.56
CA ARG A 15 -25.64 -11.58 9.43
C ARG A 15 -26.28 -10.25 9.79
N VAL A 16 -25.57 -9.16 9.50
CA VAL A 16 -26.01 -7.79 9.74
C VAL A 16 -26.21 -7.12 8.38
N LYS A 17 -27.37 -6.51 8.18
CA LYS A 17 -27.64 -5.61 7.05
C LYS A 17 -27.29 -4.19 7.44
N ILE A 18 -26.56 -3.51 6.57
CA ILE A 18 -26.17 -2.12 6.74
C ILE A 18 -26.37 -1.35 5.45
N ASN A 19 -27.14 -0.27 5.52
CA ASN A 19 -27.40 0.65 4.43
C ASN A 19 -26.50 1.87 4.58
N VAL A 20 -25.67 2.11 3.58
CA VAL A 20 -24.72 3.22 3.52
C VAL A 20 -25.15 4.10 2.36
N GLY A 21 -25.69 5.29 2.65
CA GLY A 21 -26.09 6.27 1.63
C GLY A 21 -27.09 5.74 0.59
N GLY A 22 -27.94 4.78 0.96
CA GLY A 22 -28.92 4.16 0.06
C GLY A 22 -28.47 2.83 -0.55
N SER A 23 -27.22 2.40 -0.36
CA SER A 23 -26.73 1.08 -0.79
C SER A 23 -26.71 0.10 0.39
N THR A 24 -27.44 -1.01 0.27
CA THR A 24 -27.46 -2.06 1.30
C THR A 24 -26.34 -3.07 1.09
N PHE A 25 -25.58 -3.30 2.16
CA PHE A 25 -24.55 -4.31 2.28
C PHE A 25 -24.95 -5.33 3.36
N GLU A 26 -24.43 -6.55 3.24
CA GLU A 26 -24.65 -7.59 4.24
C GLU A 26 -23.32 -8.25 4.60
N THR A 27 -23.03 -8.34 5.90
CA THR A 27 -21.78 -8.92 6.41
C THR A 27 -22.01 -9.61 7.76
N SER A 28 -20.99 -10.21 8.36
CA SER A 28 -21.13 -10.84 9.67
C SER A 28 -20.97 -9.82 10.79
N LEU A 29 -21.63 -10.09 11.92
CA LEU A 29 -21.43 -9.36 13.17
C LEU A 29 -19.94 -9.29 13.54
N SER A 30 -19.27 -10.45 13.44
CA SER A 30 -17.83 -10.59 13.71
C SER A 30 -16.94 -9.71 12.84
N THR A 31 -17.37 -9.34 11.63
CA THR A 31 -16.63 -8.40 10.77
C THR A 31 -16.76 -6.98 11.31
N LEU A 32 -17.99 -6.54 11.63
CA LEU A 32 -18.26 -5.19 12.11
C LEU A 32 -17.71 -4.92 13.51
N THR A 33 -17.58 -5.97 14.34
CA THR A 33 -17.04 -5.90 15.70
C THR A 33 -15.62 -6.44 15.81
N ARG A 34 -14.91 -6.65 14.70
CA ARG A 34 -13.53 -7.14 14.74
C ARG A 34 -12.60 -6.20 15.53
N LEU A 35 -12.83 -4.90 15.39
CA LEU A 35 -12.06 -3.84 16.04
C LEU A 35 -12.99 -3.04 16.94
N ASP A 36 -12.62 -2.96 18.23
CA ASP A 36 -13.35 -2.18 19.22
C ASP A 36 -13.17 -0.68 19.02
N GLY A 37 -14.17 0.10 19.43
CA GLY A 37 -14.13 1.57 19.38
C GLY A 37 -14.28 2.16 17.97
N THR A 38 -14.52 1.33 16.96
CA THR A 38 -14.89 1.78 15.61
C THR A 38 -16.36 2.22 15.59
N VAL A 39 -16.72 3.11 14.65
CA VAL A 39 -18.13 3.53 14.48
C VAL A 39 -19.05 2.33 14.27
N LEU A 40 -18.59 1.36 13.46
CA LEU A 40 -19.35 0.15 13.16
C LEU A 40 -19.55 -0.73 14.40
N SER A 41 -18.50 -0.93 15.22
CA SER A 41 -18.61 -1.70 16.46
C SER A 41 -19.56 -1.05 17.48
N ILE A 42 -19.52 0.28 17.60
CA ILE A 42 -20.40 1.06 18.48
C ILE A 42 -21.85 0.99 17.99
N MET A 43 -22.08 1.17 16.68
CA MET A 43 -23.42 1.06 16.10
C MET A 43 -24.05 -0.30 16.33
N VAL A 44 -23.25 -1.37 16.21
CA VAL A 44 -23.70 -2.71 16.54
C VAL A 44 -24.06 -2.82 18.02
N ALA A 45 -23.18 -2.39 18.92
CA ALA A 45 -23.40 -2.50 20.36
C ALA A 45 -24.62 -1.70 20.85
N ASP A 46 -24.81 -0.49 20.34
CA ASP A 46 -25.83 0.45 20.85
C ASP A 46 -27.18 0.32 20.14
N ARG A 47 -27.19 -0.01 18.84
CA ARG A 47 -28.38 0.12 17.99
C ARG A 47 -28.85 -1.20 17.42
N TRP A 48 -27.97 -2.17 17.21
CA TRP A 48 -28.34 -3.43 16.59
C TRP A 48 -28.79 -4.46 17.64
N ARG A 49 -30.09 -4.73 17.68
CA ARG A 49 -30.71 -5.67 18.64
C ARG A 49 -30.97 -7.05 18.04
N GLY A 50 -30.08 -7.52 17.16
CA GLY A 50 -30.24 -8.79 16.42
C GLY A 50 -31.30 -8.75 15.31
N GLN A 51 -31.94 -7.61 15.07
CA GLN A 51 -32.97 -7.44 14.04
C GLN A 51 -32.87 -6.05 13.41
N GLY A 52 -33.21 -5.97 12.13
CA GLY A 52 -33.27 -4.72 11.37
C GLY A 52 -32.01 -4.41 10.54
N GLU A 53 -32.06 -3.25 9.89
CA GLU A 53 -30.99 -2.69 9.07
C GLU A 53 -30.33 -1.53 9.82
N LEU A 54 -29.00 -1.50 9.87
CA LEU A 54 -28.25 -0.33 10.33
C LEU A 54 -28.18 0.70 9.20
N PHE A 55 -28.25 1.99 9.50
CA PHE A 55 -28.11 3.05 8.50
C PHE A 55 -26.92 3.97 8.81
N VAL A 56 -26.13 4.26 7.78
CA VAL A 56 -25.01 5.18 7.79
C VAL A 56 -25.19 6.20 6.67
N ASP A 57 -25.19 7.48 7.01
CA ASP A 57 -25.32 8.58 6.04
C ASP A 57 -23.94 8.94 5.45
N ARG A 58 -23.42 8.06 4.60
CA ARG A 58 -22.12 8.19 3.93
C ARG A 58 -22.20 7.71 2.48
N ASP A 59 -21.23 8.12 1.68
CA ASP A 59 -21.07 7.62 0.32
C ASP A 59 -20.68 6.12 0.35
N PRO A 60 -21.44 5.24 -0.33
CA PRO A 60 -21.16 3.80 -0.33
C PRO A 60 -19.94 3.39 -1.15
N THR A 61 -19.37 4.27 -1.98
CA THR A 61 -18.35 3.93 -2.99
C THR A 61 -17.17 3.14 -2.43
N TYR A 62 -16.65 3.54 -1.26
CA TYR A 62 -15.47 2.91 -0.63
C TYR A 62 -15.82 1.98 0.53
N PHE A 63 -17.10 1.82 0.87
CA PHE A 63 -17.52 0.93 1.95
C PHE A 63 -17.13 -0.55 1.74
N PRO A 64 -17.15 -1.12 0.52
CA PRO A 64 -16.62 -2.46 0.28
C PRO A 64 -15.16 -2.64 0.71
N MET A 65 -14.32 -1.61 0.52
CA MET A 65 -12.91 -1.65 0.92
C MET A 65 -12.75 -1.56 2.43
N VAL A 66 -13.61 -0.79 3.11
CA VAL A 66 -13.70 -0.79 4.58
C VAL A 66 -14.03 -2.19 5.11
N LEU A 67 -15.00 -2.88 4.51
CA LEU A 67 -15.33 -4.25 4.87
C LEU A 67 -14.18 -5.23 4.58
N ASN A 68 -13.49 -5.09 3.46
CA ASN A 68 -12.34 -5.93 3.13
C ASN A 68 -11.19 -5.71 4.12
N TYR A 69 -10.91 -4.46 4.52
CA TYR A 69 -9.96 -4.18 5.60
C TYR A 69 -10.36 -4.87 6.91
N LEU A 70 -11.64 -4.81 7.29
CA LEU A 70 -12.15 -5.52 8.46
C LEU A 70 -12.10 -7.05 8.31
N ARG A 71 -11.93 -7.62 7.11
CA ARG A 71 -11.75 -9.07 6.89
C ARG A 71 -10.28 -9.47 6.86
N ASP A 72 -9.44 -8.67 6.19
CA ASP A 72 -8.05 -9.01 5.91
C ASP A 72 -7.07 -8.46 6.96
N GLY A 73 -7.42 -7.37 7.64
CA GLY A 73 -6.59 -6.68 8.64
C GLY A 73 -5.30 -6.14 8.03
N ASP A 74 -4.17 -6.48 8.64
CA ASP A 74 -2.84 -6.03 8.21
C ASP A 74 -2.44 -6.54 6.81
N ASN A 75 -3.14 -7.55 6.28
CA ASN A 75 -2.91 -8.04 4.91
C ASN A 75 -3.67 -7.23 3.84
N PHE A 76 -4.51 -6.27 4.24
CA PHE A 76 -5.23 -5.43 3.30
C PHE A 76 -4.26 -4.52 2.51
N ILE A 77 -4.44 -4.47 1.19
CA ILE A 77 -3.63 -3.63 0.30
C ILE A 77 -4.52 -2.47 -0.19
N PRO A 78 -4.18 -1.20 0.14
CA PRO A 78 -4.94 -0.05 -0.33
C PRO A 78 -4.78 0.16 -1.85
N PRO A 79 -5.74 0.81 -2.52
CA PRO A 79 -5.65 1.14 -3.94
C PRO A 79 -4.34 1.85 -4.29
N SER A 80 -3.76 1.57 -5.46
CA SER A 80 -2.57 2.27 -5.98
C SER A 80 -2.88 3.70 -6.46
N ASP A 81 -4.11 3.91 -6.95
CA ASP A 81 -4.61 5.22 -7.37
C ASP A 81 -4.69 6.21 -6.20
N ILE A 82 -4.15 7.41 -6.40
CA ILE A 82 -3.97 8.41 -5.35
C ILE A 82 -5.32 8.95 -4.87
N ASP A 83 -6.23 9.24 -5.80
CA ASP A 83 -7.54 9.79 -5.46
C ASP A 83 -8.41 8.74 -4.76
N ALA A 84 -8.38 7.50 -5.22
CA ALA A 84 -9.07 6.39 -4.56
C ALA A 84 -8.52 6.13 -3.16
N ARG A 85 -7.20 6.18 -2.99
CA ARG A 85 -6.56 5.99 -1.68
C ARG A 85 -6.90 7.13 -0.71
N GLU A 86 -6.92 8.37 -1.18
CA GLU A 86 -7.30 9.53 -0.36
C GLU A 86 -8.79 9.48 0.04
N ASN A 87 -9.68 9.10 -0.87
CA ASN A 87 -11.09 8.93 -0.52
C ASN A 87 -11.30 7.77 0.47
N LEU A 88 -10.60 6.65 0.30
CA LEU A 88 -10.61 5.56 1.27
C LEU A 88 -10.08 6.00 2.63
N ARG A 89 -9.03 6.85 2.66
CA ARG A 89 -8.49 7.42 3.91
C ARG A 89 -9.54 8.22 4.67
N ARG A 90 -10.33 9.04 3.97
CA ARG A 90 -11.42 9.85 4.57
C ARG A 90 -12.53 8.97 5.14
N GLU A 91 -12.91 7.89 4.45
CA GLU A 91 -13.84 6.91 5.03
C GLU A 91 -13.23 6.20 6.25
N ALA A 92 -11.95 5.83 6.20
CA ALA A 92 -11.27 5.22 7.33
C ALA A 92 -11.24 6.13 8.57
N GLU A 93 -11.05 7.44 8.38
CA GLU A 93 -11.17 8.45 9.44
C GLU A 93 -12.59 8.48 10.00
N PHE A 94 -13.61 8.53 9.14
CA PHE A 94 -15.01 8.52 9.56
C PHE A 94 -15.36 7.29 10.41
N TYR A 95 -14.98 6.09 9.96
CA TYR A 95 -15.27 4.85 10.68
C TYR A 95 -14.36 4.60 11.90
N ASN A 96 -13.42 5.51 12.18
CA ASN A 96 -12.40 5.40 13.23
C ASN A 96 -11.49 4.17 13.08
N LEU A 97 -11.00 3.92 11.86
CA LEU A 97 -10.13 2.80 11.49
C LEU A 97 -8.67 3.28 11.36
N SER A 98 -8.02 3.59 12.47
CA SER A 98 -6.66 4.16 12.51
C SER A 98 -5.61 3.34 11.74
N GLY A 99 -5.70 2.01 11.77
CA GLY A 99 -4.83 1.13 10.99
C GLY A 99 -5.00 1.32 9.48
N LEU A 100 -6.25 1.44 8.99
CA LEU A 100 -6.54 1.71 7.59
C LEU A 100 -6.12 3.14 7.19
N VAL A 101 -6.31 4.13 8.06
CA VAL A 101 -5.77 5.49 7.84
C VAL A 101 -4.27 5.43 7.61
N LYS A 102 -3.54 4.70 8.46
CA LYS A 102 -2.09 4.53 8.33
C LYS A 102 -1.69 3.84 7.02
N LEU A 103 -2.44 2.82 6.60
CA LEU A 103 -2.21 2.14 5.31
C LEU A 103 -2.41 3.06 4.10
N CYS A 104 -3.36 4.00 4.18
CA CYS A 104 -3.60 4.95 3.10
C CYS A 104 -2.60 6.13 3.06
N LEU A 105 -1.84 6.37 4.13
CA LEU A 105 -0.83 7.43 4.13
C LEU A 105 0.37 7.04 3.25
N PRO A 106 1.02 8.01 2.59
CA PRO A 106 2.27 7.74 1.89
C PRO A 106 3.32 7.22 2.87
N GLU A 107 4.08 6.22 2.44
CA GLU A 107 5.21 5.74 3.23
C GLU A 107 6.23 6.87 3.43
N VAL A 108 6.56 7.11 4.69
CA VAL A 108 7.59 8.08 5.07
C VAL A 108 8.90 7.34 5.21
N PHE A 109 9.86 7.70 4.36
CA PHE A 109 11.19 7.13 4.33
C PHE A 109 12.20 8.04 5.02
N HIS A 110 13.12 7.43 5.76
CA HIS A 110 14.24 8.05 6.42
C HIS A 110 15.57 7.51 5.88
N VAL A 111 16.62 8.31 6.00
CA VAL A 111 17.98 7.83 5.73
C VAL A 111 18.30 6.71 6.71
N GLY A 112 18.73 5.57 6.18
CA GLY A 112 19.05 4.39 6.95
C GLY A 112 17.98 3.30 6.93
N ASP A 113 16.77 3.61 6.47
CA ASP A 113 15.69 2.62 6.34
C ASP A 113 16.10 1.49 5.40
N LYS A 114 15.75 0.26 5.80
CA LYS A 114 15.84 -0.92 4.93
C LYS A 114 14.59 -0.99 4.07
N VAL A 115 14.79 -1.17 2.77
CA VAL A 115 13.72 -1.13 1.78
C VAL A 115 13.78 -2.30 0.82
N GLN A 116 12.64 -2.59 0.20
CA GLN A 116 12.46 -3.54 -0.90
C GLN A 116 11.62 -2.91 -2.00
N TRP A 117 11.59 -3.55 -3.16
CA TRP A 117 10.66 -3.15 -4.23
C TRP A 117 9.21 -3.38 -3.81
N LYS A 118 8.36 -2.42 -4.21
CA LYS A 118 6.91 -2.62 -4.26
C LYS A 118 6.57 -3.48 -5.46
N GLU A 119 5.81 -4.55 -5.24
CA GLU A 119 5.52 -5.55 -6.26
C GLU A 119 4.77 -4.95 -7.46
N ASP A 120 3.78 -4.09 -7.19
CA ASP A 120 3.00 -3.36 -8.20
C ASP A 120 3.81 -2.29 -8.96
N ALA A 121 4.98 -1.90 -8.46
CA ALA A 121 5.85 -0.93 -9.11
C ALA A 121 6.90 -1.58 -10.04
N ILE A 122 7.18 -2.88 -9.90
CA ILE A 122 8.27 -3.55 -10.63
C ILE A 122 8.07 -3.48 -12.13
N ASP A 123 6.86 -3.73 -12.62
CA ASP A 123 6.55 -3.70 -14.05
C ASP A 123 6.86 -2.34 -14.69
N SER A 124 6.66 -1.25 -13.94
CA SER A 124 6.93 0.11 -14.41
C SER A 124 8.41 0.48 -14.40
N TYR A 125 9.24 -0.15 -13.56
CA TYR A 125 10.59 0.33 -13.29
C TYR A 125 11.72 -0.65 -13.61
N TRP A 126 11.47 -1.95 -13.81
CA TRP A 126 12.53 -2.95 -13.93
C TRP A 126 13.50 -2.70 -15.09
N MET A 127 13.01 -2.24 -16.24
CA MET A 127 13.85 -1.92 -17.40
C MET A 127 14.79 -0.74 -17.09
N SER A 128 14.23 0.34 -16.55
CA SER A 128 15.00 1.52 -16.12
C SER A 128 16.00 1.17 -15.01
N PHE A 129 15.63 0.26 -14.10
CA PHE A 129 16.53 -0.23 -13.06
C PHE A 129 17.73 -0.97 -13.64
N VAL A 130 17.52 -1.92 -14.57
CA VAL A 130 18.61 -2.60 -15.31
C VAL A 130 19.54 -1.58 -15.94
N ARG A 131 18.98 -0.58 -16.64
CA ARG A 131 19.73 0.44 -17.33
C ARG A 131 20.63 1.23 -16.36
N PHE A 132 20.05 1.87 -15.35
CA PHE A 132 20.82 2.78 -14.50
C PHE A 132 21.68 2.10 -13.43
N ALA A 133 21.27 0.92 -12.96
CA ALA A 133 22.00 0.19 -11.92
C ALA A 133 23.07 -0.74 -12.51
N GLY A 134 22.74 -1.40 -13.63
CA GLY A 134 23.61 -2.35 -14.32
C GLY A 134 24.58 -1.69 -15.30
N TYR A 135 24.16 -0.62 -15.98
CA TYR A 135 24.97 0.09 -16.99
C TYR A 135 25.20 1.54 -16.55
N ARG A 136 26.37 1.81 -15.98
CA ARG A 136 26.67 3.07 -15.25
C ARG A 136 27.00 4.28 -16.15
N GLU A 137 26.75 4.21 -17.45
CA GLU A 137 27.30 5.15 -18.45
C GLU A 137 26.20 5.95 -19.18
N THR A 138 25.38 6.69 -18.45
CA THR A 138 24.58 7.77 -19.05
C THR A 138 25.11 9.12 -18.57
N THR A 139 25.66 9.92 -19.48
CA THR A 139 26.17 11.28 -19.21
C THR A 139 25.08 12.36 -19.26
N LYS A 140 23.84 11.99 -19.59
CA LYS A 140 22.74 12.93 -19.80
C LYS A 140 21.89 13.13 -18.54
N TRP A 141 21.59 14.39 -18.23
CA TRP A 141 20.60 14.77 -17.24
C TRP A 141 19.21 14.45 -17.79
N LEU A 142 18.40 13.74 -17.00
CA LEU A 142 17.07 13.32 -17.40
C LEU A 142 16.03 13.84 -16.41
N GLU A 143 14.87 14.22 -16.92
CA GLU A 143 13.76 14.64 -16.08
C GLU A 143 13.14 13.42 -15.39
N CYS A 144 13.14 13.44 -14.06
CA CYS A 144 12.49 12.41 -13.28
C CYS A 144 10.99 12.69 -13.14
N PHE A 145 10.13 11.77 -13.58
CA PHE A 145 8.67 11.88 -13.42
C PHE A 145 8.23 11.95 -11.95
N GLY A 146 9.02 11.37 -11.05
CA GLY A 146 8.74 11.42 -9.62
C GLY A 146 8.92 12.81 -9.01
N CYS A 147 9.99 13.54 -9.36
CA CYS A 147 10.34 14.81 -8.70
C CYS A 147 10.32 16.05 -9.61
N GLY A 148 10.18 15.89 -10.93
CA GLY A 148 10.23 16.97 -11.92
C GLY A 148 11.60 17.65 -12.04
N ASN A 149 12.66 17.07 -11.46
CA ASN A 149 14.01 17.63 -11.52
C ASN A 149 14.88 16.87 -12.51
N GLU A 150 15.85 17.59 -13.09
CA GLU A 150 16.96 16.99 -13.83
C GLU A 150 17.88 16.23 -12.87
N VAL A 151 17.95 14.92 -13.07
CA VAL A 151 18.71 14.03 -12.21
C VAL A 151 19.55 13.09 -13.06
N GLU A 152 20.81 12.96 -12.68
CA GLU A 152 21.72 11.99 -13.26
C GLU A 152 21.25 10.60 -12.80
N ARG A 153 20.54 9.86 -13.66
CA ARG A 153 20.23 8.41 -13.50
C ARG A 153 19.10 8.04 -12.54
N CYS A 154 18.00 8.80 -12.52
CA CYS A 154 16.82 8.33 -11.80
C CYS A 154 16.10 7.23 -12.58
N VAL A 155 15.80 6.11 -11.91
CA VAL A 155 15.00 4.99 -12.43
C VAL A 155 13.61 5.45 -12.91
N GLY A 156 13.08 6.55 -12.39
CA GLY A 156 11.81 7.14 -12.81
C GLY A 156 11.91 8.16 -13.96
N ALA A 157 13.03 8.23 -14.68
CA ALA A 157 13.19 9.14 -15.81
C ALA A 157 12.68 8.56 -17.13
N ILE A 158 12.09 9.41 -17.99
CA ILE A 158 11.66 9.04 -19.34
C ILE A 158 12.87 9.14 -20.28
N ILE A 159 13.10 8.11 -21.10
CA ILE A 159 14.15 8.15 -22.12
C ILE A 159 13.60 7.58 -23.43
N GLU A 160 13.86 8.28 -24.53
CA GLU A 160 13.50 7.86 -25.89
C GLU A 160 14.47 6.81 -26.49
N ARG A 161 15.66 6.58 -25.90
CA ARG A 161 16.71 5.68 -26.42
C ARG A 161 17.43 4.91 -25.31
N ASP A 162 18.12 3.83 -25.68
CA ASP A 162 18.73 2.88 -24.74
C ASP A 162 19.92 3.43 -23.97
N LEU A 163 20.98 3.85 -24.65
CA LEU A 163 22.17 4.44 -24.06
C LEU A 163 22.81 5.41 -25.08
N ASP A 164 23.51 6.44 -24.59
CA ASP A 164 24.12 7.47 -25.44
C ASP A 164 25.34 6.92 -26.24
N ASP A 165 25.91 5.79 -25.80
CA ASP A 165 27.04 5.09 -26.42
C ASP A 165 26.63 4.15 -27.58
N GLY A 166 25.33 4.05 -27.86
CA GLY A 166 24.77 3.16 -28.88
C GLY A 166 24.62 1.69 -28.44
N THR A 167 24.91 1.38 -27.18
CA THR A 167 24.68 0.05 -26.62
C THR A 167 23.18 -0.25 -26.54
N VAL A 168 22.76 -1.38 -27.12
CA VAL A 168 21.39 -1.88 -27.04
C VAL A 168 21.29 -2.87 -25.89
N ILE A 169 20.44 -2.58 -24.91
CA ILE A 169 20.22 -3.47 -23.77
C ILE A 169 19.25 -4.57 -24.20
N ASN A 170 19.70 -5.83 -24.15
CA ASN A 170 18.80 -6.96 -24.36
C ASN A 170 18.04 -7.29 -23.06
N TYR A 171 16.86 -6.71 -22.90
CA TYR A 171 16.01 -6.88 -21.72
C TYR A 171 15.50 -8.30 -21.49
N GLU A 172 15.47 -9.16 -22.52
CA GLU A 172 15.09 -10.56 -22.36
C GLU A 172 16.03 -11.30 -21.41
N ASN A 173 17.33 -10.99 -21.47
CA ASN A 173 18.34 -11.57 -20.58
C ASN A 173 18.17 -11.13 -19.12
N TRP A 174 17.41 -10.06 -18.87
CA TRP A 174 17.18 -9.48 -17.56
C TRP A 174 15.83 -9.85 -16.95
N LYS A 175 15.00 -10.63 -17.64
CA LYS A 175 13.75 -11.19 -17.07
C LYS A 175 13.97 -11.89 -15.73
N PRO A 176 15.03 -12.69 -15.51
CA PRO A 176 15.31 -13.25 -14.19
C PRO A 176 15.44 -12.18 -13.11
N LEU A 177 16.14 -11.07 -13.38
CA LEU A 177 16.26 -9.97 -12.42
C LEU A 177 14.90 -9.42 -12.02
N LYS A 178 13.98 -9.23 -12.97
CA LYS A 178 12.61 -8.77 -12.70
C LYS A 178 11.91 -9.65 -11.65
N HIS A 179 12.06 -10.97 -11.75
CA HIS A 179 11.52 -11.92 -10.77
C HIS A 179 12.24 -11.85 -9.40
N HIS A 180 13.50 -11.43 -9.37
CA HIS A 180 14.27 -11.26 -8.14
C HIS A 180 14.03 -9.91 -7.44
N MET A 181 13.57 -8.88 -8.15
CA MET A 181 13.35 -7.54 -7.60
C MET A 181 12.50 -7.50 -6.32
N PRO A 182 11.39 -8.24 -6.15
CA PRO A 182 10.61 -8.22 -4.90
C PRO A 182 11.43 -8.61 -3.66
N PHE A 183 12.48 -9.41 -3.86
CA PHE A 183 13.35 -9.94 -2.81
C PHE A 183 14.62 -9.12 -2.63
N MET A 184 14.94 -8.21 -3.55
CA MET A 184 16.08 -7.32 -3.43
C MET A 184 15.89 -6.38 -2.24
N LYS A 185 16.95 -6.28 -1.43
CA LYS A 185 17.00 -5.40 -0.28
C LYS A 185 18.05 -4.31 -0.50
N GLY A 186 17.74 -3.14 0.02
CA GLY A 186 18.66 -2.04 0.03
C GLY A 186 18.47 -1.17 1.26
N LYS A 187 19.36 -0.19 1.39
CA LYS A 187 19.34 0.81 2.44
C LYS A 187 19.26 2.20 1.81
N ILE A 188 18.36 3.03 2.29
CA ILE A 188 18.29 4.43 1.87
C ILE A 188 19.54 5.15 2.36
N THR A 189 20.32 5.72 1.43
CA THR A 189 21.54 6.47 1.73
C THR A 189 21.33 7.97 1.69
N LYS A 190 20.36 8.44 0.90
CA LYS A 190 20.03 9.86 0.75
C LYS A 190 18.56 10.03 0.39
N LEU A 191 17.90 11.01 0.99
CA LEU A 191 16.60 11.48 0.51
C LEU A 191 16.84 12.59 -0.51
N VAL A 192 16.18 12.51 -1.65
CA VAL A 192 16.34 13.46 -2.76
C VAL A 192 15.01 14.14 -3.00
N PHE A 193 14.92 15.40 -2.59
CA PHE A 193 13.67 16.16 -2.54
C PHE A 193 12.56 15.41 -1.77
N ASN A 194 11.31 15.61 -2.16
CA ASN A 194 10.16 14.98 -1.50
C ASN A 194 9.78 13.61 -2.07
N THR A 195 10.14 13.29 -3.32
CA THR A 195 9.56 12.14 -4.04
C THR A 195 10.56 11.07 -4.44
N CYS A 196 11.88 11.30 -4.28
CA CYS A 196 12.91 10.33 -4.64
C CYS A 196 13.91 10.06 -3.51
N CYS A 197 14.72 9.02 -3.69
CA CYS A 197 15.81 8.68 -2.77
C CYS A 197 16.92 7.90 -3.49
N CYS A 198 18.10 7.88 -2.88
CA CYS A 198 19.18 6.99 -3.27
C CYS A 198 19.16 5.74 -2.39
N VAL A 199 19.29 4.58 -3.01
CA VAL A 199 19.34 3.27 -2.34
C VAL A 199 20.64 2.58 -2.71
N LYS A 200 21.37 2.12 -1.68
CA LYS A 200 22.46 1.16 -1.80
C LYS A 200 21.86 -0.24 -1.64
N TRP A 201 21.89 -1.04 -2.69
CA TRP A 201 21.40 -2.42 -2.68
C TRP A 201 22.46 -3.39 -2.16
N ASP A 202 22.02 -4.53 -1.61
CA ASP A 202 22.91 -5.55 -1.04
C ASP A 202 23.88 -6.13 -2.09
N ASN A 203 23.46 -6.16 -3.36
CA ASN A 203 24.30 -6.54 -4.51
C ASN A 203 25.32 -5.45 -4.92
N GLN A 204 25.56 -4.46 -4.06
CA GLN A 204 26.46 -3.33 -4.24
C GLN A 204 26.02 -2.31 -5.29
N TRP A 205 24.84 -2.44 -5.88
CA TRP A 205 24.32 -1.43 -6.80
C TRP A 205 23.87 -0.18 -6.06
N ASP A 206 24.00 0.96 -6.73
CA ASP A 206 23.58 2.27 -6.25
C ASP A 206 22.59 2.85 -7.25
N THR A 207 21.42 3.26 -6.77
CA THR A 207 20.39 3.83 -7.65
C THR A 207 19.68 4.98 -7.02
N HIS A 208 19.31 5.95 -7.85
CA HIS A 208 18.33 6.97 -7.54
C HIS A 208 16.97 6.52 -8.10
N LEU A 209 15.92 6.49 -7.27
CA LEU A 209 14.59 6.06 -7.72
C LEU A 209 13.45 6.78 -6.96
N PRO A 210 12.23 6.78 -7.54
CA PRO A 210 11.04 7.27 -6.85
C PRO A 210 10.78 6.50 -5.56
N LYS A 211 10.42 7.19 -4.49
CA LYS A 211 9.98 6.58 -3.22
C LYS A 211 8.73 5.70 -3.43
N SER A 212 7.92 6.01 -4.44
CA SER A 212 6.75 5.20 -4.83
C SER A 212 7.11 3.80 -5.33
N ALA A 213 8.35 3.56 -5.76
CA ALA A 213 8.81 2.23 -6.19
C ALA A 213 9.21 1.32 -5.02
N LEU A 214 9.25 1.86 -3.80
CA LEU A 214 9.80 1.20 -2.62
C LEU A 214 8.74 0.99 -1.55
N ARG A 215 9.00 -0.04 -0.73
CA ARG A 215 8.39 -0.25 0.56
C ARG A 215 9.44 -0.46 1.65
N LEU A 216 9.11 -0.17 2.89
CA LEU A 216 9.93 -0.63 4.03
C LEU A 216 10.05 -2.16 4.02
N ALA A 217 11.26 -2.67 4.27
CA ALA A 217 11.51 -4.11 4.34
C ALA A 217 10.89 -4.70 5.62
N ASP A 218 10.27 -5.87 5.53
CA ASP A 218 9.68 -6.53 6.70
C ASP A 218 10.76 -6.85 7.76
N PRO A 219 10.65 -6.34 9.00
CA PRO A 219 11.59 -6.65 10.07
C PRO A 219 11.65 -8.15 10.40
N LYS A 220 10.57 -8.92 10.16
CA LYS A 220 10.50 -10.35 10.45
C LYS A 220 11.31 -11.23 9.49
N TRP A 221 11.75 -10.69 8.35
CA TRP A 221 12.62 -11.42 7.41
C TRP A 221 14.10 -11.42 7.86
N SER A 222 14.44 -10.76 8.97
CA SER A 222 15.81 -10.68 9.46
C SER A 222 16.35 -11.97 10.10
N SER A 223 15.62 -13.09 10.02
CA SER A 223 16.02 -14.36 10.61
C SER A 223 15.77 -15.58 9.72
N GLU A 224 16.21 -15.57 8.46
CA GLU A 224 16.54 -16.83 7.78
C GLU A 224 17.94 -16.74 7.19
N LYS A 225 18.83 -17.51 7.82
CA LYS A 225 20.17 -17.83 7.33
C LYS A 225 20.02 -18.69 6.08
N CYS A 226 20.64 -18.28 4.98
CA CYS A 226 21.58 -19.04 4.15
C CYS A 226 21.92 -18.25 2.89
#